data_AF-A0A1F3K926-F1
#
_entry.id   AF-A0A1F3K926-F1
#
_cell.length_a   1.000
_cell.length_b   1.000
_cell.length_c   1.000
_cell.angle_alpha   90.00
_cell.angle_beta   90.00
_cell.angle_gamma   90.00
#
_symmetry.space_group_name_H-M   'P 1'
#
loop_
_entity.id
_entity.type
_entity.pdbx_description
1 polymer ?
#
loop_
_entity_poly.entity_id
_entity_poly.type
_entity_poly.pdbx_seq_one_letter_code
_entity_poly.pdbx_strand_id
1 'polypeptide(L)'
;MENNKKFKTIFITLCLIVAILFFIVAIAMIFFDNKTVYGTLFLITSIIFAVASLLTKQNKINPDFSNPIVSSSIYLGFVFSIISLNNLISLNMRIGIWFFGITFFIWSLFPKRI
;
A
#
# COMPACT_ATOMS: atom_id res chain seq x y z
N MET A 1 17.21 7.38 -17.52
CA MET A 1 17.63 6.69 -16.28
C MET A 1 17.50 7.54 -15.02
N GLU A 2 17.80 8.85 -15.03
CA GLU A 2 17.74 9.69 -13.83
C GLU A 2 16.34 9.85 -13.22
N ASN A 3 15.31 10.01 -14.06
CA ASN A 3 13.91 10.12 -13.60
C ASN A 3 13.45 8.89 -12.81
N ASN A 4 13.82 7.69 -13.27
CA ASN A 4 13.43 6.44 -12.60
C ASN A 4 14.03 6.34 -11.18
N LYS A 5 15.26 6.86 -10.99
CA LYS A 5 15.91 6.93 -9.67
C LYS A 5 15.19 7.89 -8.73
N LYS A 6 14.75 9.06 -9.22
CA LYS A 6 13.96 10.04 -8.44
C LYS A 6 12.60 9.46 -8.04
N PHE A 7 11.87 8.86 -8.98
CA PHE A 7 10.58 8.22 -8.70
C PHE A 7 10.69 7.07 -7.71
N LYS A 8 11.74 6.25 -7.81
CA LYS A 8 12.02 5.18 -6.85
C LYS A 8 12.21 5.71 -5.42
N THR A 9 13.00 6.77 -5.25
CA THR A 9 13.19 7.39 -3.93
C THR A 9 11.88 7.95 -3.38
N ILE A 10 11.10 8.65 -4.20
CA ILE A 10 9.79 9.18 -3.82
C ILE A 10 8.85 8.05 -3.38
N PHE A 11 8.78 6.97 -4.17
CA PHE A 11 7.96 5.80 -3.86
C PHE A 11 8.34 5.15 -2.54
N ILE A 12 9.64 4.93 -2.28
CA ILE A 12 10.15 4.35 -1.03
C ILE A 12 9.72 5.22 0.17
N THR A 13 9.91 6.54 0.06
CA THR A 13 9.57 7.49 1.13
C THR A 13 8.06 7.53 1.37
N LEU A 14 7.25 7.58 0.32
CA LEU A 14 5.78 7.56 0.44
C LEU A 14 5.27 6.28 1.10
N CYS A 15 5.76 5.12 0.66
CA CYS A 15 5.40 3.83 1.28
C CYS A 15 5.76 3.80 2.76
N LEU A 16 6.93 4.35 3.13
CA LEU A 16 7.36 4.38 4.53
C LEU A 16 6.47 5.30 5.37
N ILE A 17 6.17 6.51 4.90
CA ILE A 17 5.29 7.47 5.60
C ILE A 17 3.92 6.84 5.82
N VAL A 18 3.33 6.25 4.78
CA VAL A 18 2.00 5.63 4.87
C VAL A 18 2.02 4.42 5.80
N ALA A 19 3.07 3.60 5.75
CA ALA A 19 3.21 2.47 6.67
C ALA A 19 3.21 2.93 8.13
N ILE A 20 3.96 3.98 8.46
CA ILE A 20 4.02 4.52 9.83
C ILE A 20 2.66 5.08 10.25
N LEU A 21 2.01 5.88 9.40
CA LEU A 21 0.69 6.44 9.71
C LEU A 21 -0.34 5.33 9.97
N PHE A 22 -0.37 4.31 9.13
CA PHE A 22 -1.31 3.20 9.29
C PHE A 22 -1.00 2.33 10.50
N PHE A 23 0.27 2.18 10.87
CA PHE A 23 0.66 1.50 12.10
C PHE A 23 0.12 2.22 13.35
N ILE A 24 0.28 3.55 13.41
CA ILE A 24 -0.23 4.36 14.52
C ILE A 24 -1.76 4.26 14.61
N VAL A 25 -2.45 4.40 13.47
CA VAL A 25 -3.92 4.27 13.42
C VAL A 25 -4.37 2.85 13.80
N ALA A 26 -3.66 1.81 13.37
CA ALA A 26 -3.96 0.43 13.73
C ALA A 26 -3.91 0.23 15.25
N ILE A 27 -2.83 0.67 15.89
CA ILE A 27 -2.70 0.61 17.36
C ILE A 27 -3.86 1.38 18.00
N ALA A 28 -4.13 2.59 17.54
CA ALA A 28 -5.19 3.40 18.14
C ALA A 28 -6.56 2.71 18.03
N MET A 29 -6.86 2.10 16.88
CA MET A 29 -8.12 1.39 16.66
C MET A 29 -8.25 0.11 17.47
N ILE A 30 -7.16 -0.67 17.60
CA ILE A 30 -7.17 -1.95 18.34
C ILE A 30 -7.30 -1.68 19.85
N PHE A 31 -6.49 -0.76 20.38
CA PHE A 31 -6.33 -0.60 21.82
C PHE A 31 -7.28 0.44 22.44
N PHE A 32 -7.64 1.52 21.75
CA PHE A 32 -8.52 2.57 22.31
C PHE A 32 -9.97 2.44 21.85
N ASP A 33 -10.19 2.11 20.57
CA ASP A 33 -11.54 2.06 19.98
C ASP A 33 -12.16 0.66 19.97
N ASN A 34 -11.40 -0.38 20.35
CA ASN A 34 -11.79 -1.80 20.32
C ASN A 34 -12.30 -2.27 18.94
N LYS A 35 -11.90 -1.57 17.87
CA LYS A 35 -12.24 -1.82 16.46
C LYS A 35 -11.22 -2.78 15.84
N THR A 36 -11.13 -3.98 16.41
CA THR A 36 -10.06 -4.96 16.11
C THR A 36 -9.95 -5.27 14.63
N VAL A 37 -11.06 -5.58 13.94
CA VAL A 37 -11.05 -5.91 12.51
C VAL A 37 -10.45 -4.77 11.66
N TYR A 38 -10.86 -3.53 11.93
CA TYR A 38 -10.37 -2.36 11.19
C TYR A 38 -8.89 -2.11 11.49
N GLY A 39 -8.52 -2.12 12.76
CA GLY A 39 -7.13 -1.96 13.15
C GLY A 39 -6.23 -3.05 12.58
N THR A 40 -6.70 -4.29 12.46
CA THR A 40 -5.98 -5.37 11.77
C THR A 40 -5.79 -5.07 10.28
N LEU A 41 -6.79 -4.55 9.57
CA LEU A 41 -6.63 -4.14 8.17
C LEU A 41 -5.56 -3.05 8.01
N PHE A 42 -5.57 -2.02 8.88
CA PHE A 42 -4.53 -1.00 8.91
C PHE A 42 -3.15 -1.58 9.19
N LEU A 43 -3.05 -2.53 10.14
CA LEU A 43 -1.80 -3.17 10.51
C LEU A 43 -1.21 -3.98 9.35
N ILE A 44 -2.03 -4.81 8.69
CA ILE A 44 -1.61 -5.58 7.52
C ILE A 44 -1.14 -4.65 6.40
N THR A 45 -1.92 -3.59 6.14
CA THR A 45 -1.59 -2.62 5.10
C THR A 45 -0.25 -1.92 5.39
N SER A 46 -0.02 -1.53 6.64
CA SER A 46 1.26 -0.98 7.09
C SER A 46 2.44 -1.91 6.82
N ILE A 47 2.30 -3.20 7.17
CA ILE A 47 3.33 -4.22 6.92
C ILE A 47 3.62 -4.32 5.42
N ILE A 48 2.60 -4.37 4.58
CA ILE A 48 2.76 -4.49 3.11
C ILE A 48 3.55 -3.30 2.56
N PHE A 49 3.19 -2.07 2.93
CA PHE A 49 3.90 -0.87 2.48
C PHE A 49 5.35 -0.80 3.03
N ALA A 50 5.58 -1.19 4.28
CA ALA A 50 6.91 -1.25 4.87
C ALA A 50 7.80 -2.27 4.15
N VAL A 51 7.27 -3.47 3.89
CA VAL A 51 7.97 -4.54 3.14
C VAL A 51 8.26 -4.09 1.71
N ALA A 52 7.29 -3.47 1.02
CA ALA A 52 7.50 -2.95 -0.33
C ALA A 52 8.60 -1.88 -0.36
N SER A 53 8.61 -0.94 0.59
CA SER A 53 9.64 0.08 0.74
C SER A 53 11.03 -0.54 0.96
N LEU A 54 11.13 -1.50 1.89
CA LEU A 54 12.37 -2.18 2.23
C LEU A 54 12.93 -3.02 1.07
N LEU A 55 12.08 -3.81 0.41
CA LEU A 55 12.49 -4.62 -0.74
C LEU A 55 12.88 -3.77 -1.96
N THR A 56 12.21 -2.64 -2.16
CA THR A 56 12.55 -1.68 -3.22
C THR A 56 13.88 -0.99 -2.94
N LYS A 57 14.14 -0.60 -1.68
CA LYS A 57 15.44 -0.06 -1.24
C LYS A 57 16.58 -1.08 -1.39
N GLN A 58 16.32 -2.35 -1.09
CA GLN A 58 17.28 -3.45 -1.29
C GLN A 58 17.46 -3.86 -2.77
N ASN A 59 16.79 -3.19 -3.72
CA ASN A 59 16.75 -3.56 -5.13
C ASN A 59 16.26 -5.00 -5.43
N LYS A 60 15.63 -5.67 -4.45
CA LYS A 60 14.99 -6.98 -4.66
C LYS A 60 13.72 -6.88 -5.50
N ILE A 61 13.06 -5.72 -5.41
CA ILE A 61 11.94 -5.32 -6.23
C ILE A 61 12.34 -4.02 -6.95
N ASN A 62 12.02 -3.92 -8.23
CA ASN A 62 12.30 -2.73 -9.02
C ASN A 62 11.09 -2.44 -9.93
N PRO A 63 10.09 -1.72 -9.42
CA PRO A 63 8.91 -1.38 -10.20
C PRO A 63 9.32 -0.54 -11.41
N ASP A 64 8.78 -0.87 -12.58
CA ASP A 64 9.03 -0.07 -13.78
C ASP A 64 8.05 1.12 -13.83
N PHE A 65 8.46 2.23 -13.22
CA PHE A 65 7.68 3.47 -13.20
C PHE A 65 7.54 4.14 -14.57
N SER A 66 8.27 3.70 -15.60
CA SER A 66 8.10 4.19 -16.97
C SER A 66 6.89 3.56 -17.67
N ASN A 67 6.46 2.38 -17.20
CA ASN A 67 5.28 1.72 -17.72
C ASN A 67 4.01 2.35 -17.10
N PRO A 68 3.12 2.95 -17.91
CA PRO A 68 1.90 3.60 -17.41
C PRO A 68 0.97 2.61 -16.69
N ILE A 69 0.97 1.33 -17.07
CA ILE A 69 0.12 0.32 -16.43
C ILE A 69 0.61 0.06 -14.99
N VAL A 70 1.93 -0.03 -14.80
CA VAL A 70 2.54 -0.27 -13.48
C VAL A 70 2.30 0.94 -12.59
N SER A 71 2.58 2.16 -13.08
CA SER A 71 2.39 3.37 -12.30
C SER A 71 0.92 3.57 -11.92
N SER A 72 -0.03 3.45 -12.86
CA SER A 72 -1.47 3.52 -12.57
C SER A 72 -1.93 2.45 -11.58
N SER A 73 -1.39 1.22 -11.66
CA SER A 73 -1.73 0.15 -10.71
C SER A 73 -1.23 0.45 -9.29
N ILE A 74 -0.05 1.07 -9.14
CA ILE A 74 0.45 1.56 -7.85
C ILE A 74 -0.49 2.62 -7.27
N TYR A 75 -0.89 3.60 -8.08
CA TYR A 75 -1.81 4.67 -7.65
C TYR A 75 -3.18 4.11 -7.24
N LEU A 76 -3.77 3.24 -8.07
CA LEU A 76 -5.04 2.59 -7.78
C LEU A 76 -4.94 1.72 -6.52
N GLY A 77 -3.85 0.97 -6.37
CA GLY A 77 -3.59 0.15 -5.19
C GLY A 77 -3.53 0.98 -3.91
N PHE A 78 -2.85 2.13 -3.96
CA PHE A 78 -2.83 3.11 -2.86
C PHE A 78 -4.23 3.67 -2.56
N VAL A 79 -4.93 4.16 -3.59
CA VAL A 79 -6.24 4.79 -3.43
C VAL A 79 -7.25 3.81 -2.85
N PHE A 80 -7.34 2.59 -3.36
CA PHE A 80 -8.27 1.59 -2.84
C PHE A 80 -7.90 1.12 -1.42
N SER A 81 -6.61 1.03 -1.11
CA SER A 81 -6.14 0.72 0.25
C SER A 81 -6.54 1.82 1.25
N ILE A 82 -6.67 3.08 0.83
CA ILE A 82 -7.12 4.20 1.67
C ILE A 82 -8.66 4.34 1.69
N ILE A 83 -9.33 4.26 0.53
CA ILE A 83 -10.79 4.44 0.42
C ILE A 83 -11.53 3.33 1.16
N SER A 84 -10.99 2.11 1.15
CA SER A 84 -11.48 1.01 2.00
C SER A 84 -11.36 1.32 3.50
N LEU A 85 -10.83 2.45 3.92
CA LEU A 85 -10.78 2.83 5.32
C LEU A 85 -11.90 3.83 5.69
N ASN A 86 -12.78 4.20 4.75
CA ASN A 86 -13.92 5.08 4.98
C ASN A 86 -15.13 4.39 5.65
N ASN A 87 -15.67 5.00 6.71
CA ASN A 87 -16.81 4.57 7.53
C ASN A 87 -18.17 4.56 6.84
N LEU A 88 -18.29 5.15 5.65
CA LEU A 88 -19.54 5.18 4.88
C LEU A 88 -19.82 3.87 4.12
N ILE A 89 -18.83 2.96 4.07
CA ILE A 89 -18.92 1.70 3.30
C ILE A 89 -19.15 0.53 4.26
N SER A 90 -20.07 -0.38 3.89
CA SER A 90 -20.32 -1.60 4.65
C SER A 90 -19.04 -2.44 4.81
N LEU A 91 -18.88 -3.13 5.94
CA LEU A 91 -17.67 -3.89 6.26
C LEU A 91 -17.27 -4.90 5.18
N ASN A 92 -18.24 -5.59 4.57
CA ASN A 92 -17.96 -6.59 3.54
C ASN A 92 -17.44 -5.95 2.24
N MET A 93 -18.09 -4.86 1.80
CA MET A 93 -17.66 -4.13 0.60
C MET A 93 -16.29 -3.48 0.81
N ARG A 94 -16.03 -3.04 2.04
CA ARG A 94 -14.76 -2.49 2.47
C ARG A 94 -13.61 -3.48 2.34
N ILE A 95 -13.76 -4.68 2.92
CA ILE A 95 -12.75 -5.75 2.82
C ILE A 95 -12.50 -6.10 1.34
N GLY A 96 -13.56 -6.13 0.53
CA GLY A 96 -13.44 -6.32 -0.92
C GLY A 96 -12.59 -5.24 -1.60
N ILE A 97 -12.91 -3.96 -1.39
CA ILE A 97 -12.16 -2.82 -1.97
C ILE A 97 -10.70 -2.83 -1.48
N TRP A 98 -10.49 -3.10 -0.18
CA TRP A 98 -9.16 -3.24 0.39
C TRP A 98 -8.36 -4.35 -0.29
N PHE A 99 -8.97 -5.53 -0.47
CA PHE A 99 -8.34 -6.68 -1.12
C PHE A 99 -7.96 -6.36 -2.57
N PHE A 100 -8.83 -5.68 -3.32
CA PHE A 100 -8.50 -5.19 -4.66
C PHE A 100 -7.31 -4.22 -4.61
N GLY A 101 -7.30 -3.27 -3.68
CA GLY A 101 -6.20 -2.32 -3.51
C GLY A 101 -4.86 -2.99 -3.26
N ILE A 102 -4.82 -3.93 -2.31
CA ILE A 102 -3.62 -4.71 -2.00
C ILE A 102 -3.19 -5.56 -3.20
N THR A 103 -4.12 -6.18 -3.91
CA THR A 103 -3.82 -7.03 -5.07
C THR A 103 -3.19 -6.22 -6.20
N PHE A 104 -3.79 -5.07 -6.56
CA PHE A 104 -3.23 -4.18 -7.58
C PHE A 104 -1.85 -3.66 -7.18
N PHE A 105 -1.69 -3.27 -5.92
CA PHE A 105 -0.41 -2.81 -5.41
C PHE A 105 0.66 -3.90 -5.51
N ILE A 106 0.43 -5.09 -4.95
CA ILE A 106 1.40 -6.20 -4.99
C ILE A 106 1.72 -6.60 -6.42
N TRP A 107 0.71 -6.72 -7.30
CA TRP A 107 0.92 -7.06 -8.70
C TRP A 107 1.84 -6.07 -9.41
N SER A 108 1.67 -4.78 -9.13
CA SER A 108 2.48 -3.71 -9.73
C SER A 108 3.95 -3.70 -9.28
N LEU A 109 4.25 -4.27 -8.10
CA LEU A 109 5.62 -4.37 -7.61
C LEU A 109 6.46 -5.35 -8.43
N PHE A 110 5.84 -6.40 -8.97
CA PHE A 110 6.50 -7.42 -9.76
C PHE A 110 6.13 -7.23 -11.23
N PRO A 111 6.84 -6.36 -11.99
CA PRO A 111 6.63 -6.28 -13.42
C PRO A 111 6.82 -7.70 -13.97
N LYS A 112 5.75 -8.25 -14.53
CA LYS A 112 5.74 -9.56 -15.19
C LYS A 112 6.92 -9.59 -16.16
N ARG A 113 7.87 -10.49 -15.93
CA ARG A 113 8.73 -11.06 -16.97
C ARG A 113 7.83 -11.94 -17.84
N ILE A 114 6.94 -11.34 -18.61
CA ILE A 114 6.21 -12.03 -19.68
C ILE A 114 6.54 -11.28 -20.96
#